data_AF-A0A2M7VD54-F1
#
_entry.id   AF-A0A2M7VD54-F1
#
_cell.length_a   1.000
_cell.length_b   1.000
_cell.length_c   1.000
_cell.angle_alpha   90.00
_cell.angle_beta   90.00
_cell.angle_gamma   90.00
#
_symmetry.space_group_name_H-M   'P 1'
#
loop_
_entity.id
_entity.type
_entity.pdbx_description
1 polymer ?
#
loop_
_entity_poly.entity_id
_entity_poly.type
_entity_poly.pdbx_seq_one_letter_code
_entity_poly.pdbx_strand_id
1 'polypeptide(L)'
;MERINRGLCRVTYPYREHLVFSDAYRRVISVLLYIAKHFGKKNSKGIFIQHRFTQQDIATLVGVARETASNEMVKLEKKGLVKYVDHLMLFESIKKLNSELSSNHAKL
;
A
#
# COMPACT_ATOMS: atom_id res chain seq x y z
N MET A 1 7.45 -47.29 30.94
CA MET A 1 6.39 -47.62 29.96
C MET A 1 5.76 -46.30 29.53
N GLU A 2 6.32 -45.70 28.48
CA GLU A 2 5.66 -45.55 27.14
C GLU A 2 4.73 -44.33 27.12
N ARG A 3 4.72 -43.39 26.16
CA ARG A 3 5.35 -43.22 24.85
C ARG A 3 4.96 -41.81 24.30
N ILE A 4 5.94 -41.08 23.73
CA ILE A 4 5.89 -40.26 22.49
C ILE A 4 4.56 -39.64 21.98
N ASN A 5 4.52 -38.31 21.82
CA ASN A 5 4.25 -37.60 20.52
C ASN A 5 4.39 -36.07 20.69
N ARG A 6 5.49 -35.45 20.24
CA ARG A 6 5.64 -34.73 18.95
C ARG A 6 4.47 -33.81 18.57
N GLY A 7 4.75 -32.51 18.58
CA GLY A 7 3.88 -31.50 17.99
C GLY A 7 4.52 -30.11 17.98
N LEU A 8 5.74 -29.99 17.45
CA LEU A 8 6.27 -28.70 16.98
C LEU A 8 5.31 -28.16 15.91
N CYS A 9 4.39 -27.26 16.27
CA CYS A 9 3.63 -26.50 15.30
C CYS A 9 4.54 -25.42 14.72
N ARG A 10 5.39 -25.83 13.79
CA ARG A 10 6.25 -24.97 12.99
C ARG A 10 5.43 -24.48 11.79
N VAL A 11 5.00 -23.22 11.88
CA VAL A 11 4.53 -22.30 10.82
C VAL A 11 3.62 -22.87 9.71
N THR A 12 2.41 -22.35 9.60
CA THR A 12 1.67 -22.38 8.33
C THR A 12 1.13 -20.98 8.04
N TYR A 13 1.79 -20.35 7.08
CA TYR A 13 1.58 -18.99 6.60
C TYR A 13 0.15 -18.83 6.01
N PRO A 14 -0.50 -17.68 6.22
CA PRO A 14 -1.85 -17.42 5.73
C PRO A 14 -1.85 -17.35 4.19
N TYR A 15 -2.36 -18.39 3.52
CA TYR A 15 -2.69 -18.37 2.09
C TYR A 15 -3.94 -17.49 1.78
N ARG A 16 -4.46 -16.78 2.79
CA ARG A 16 -5.79 -16.14 2.83
C ARG A 16 -5.83 -14.70 2.34
N GLU A 17 -4.76 -14.21 1.72
CA GLU A 17 -4.60 -12.77 1.57
C GLU A 17 -4.36 -12.32 0.12
N HIS A 18 -3.95 -13.21 -0.79
CA HIS A 18 -3.65 -12.83 -2.18
C HIS A 18 -4.85 -12.30 -2.98
N LEU A 19 -6.07 -12.81 -2.74
CA LEU A 19 -7.28 -12.31 -3.42
C LEU A 19 -7.72 -10.94 -2.87
N VAL A 20 -7.54 -10.72 -1.57
CA VAL A 20 -7.90 -9.47 -0.90
C VAL A 20 -6.89 -8.35 -1.23
N PHE A 21 -5.63 -8.70 -1.44
CA PHE A 21 -4.58 -7.71 -1.74
C PHE A 21 -4.72 -7.03 -3.09
N SER A 22 -5.25 -7.71 -4.12
CA SER A 22 -5.52 -7.04 -5.40
C SER A 22 -6.57 -5.93 -5.24
N ASP A 23 -7.55 -6.12 -4.37
CA ASP A 23 -8.53 -5.08 -4.02
C ASP A 23 -7.91 -4.00 -3.12
N ALA A 24 -7.12 -4.41 -2.11
CA ALA A 24 -6.42 -3.50 -1.21
C ALA A 24 -5.47 -2.56 -1.96
N TYR A 25 -4.63 -3.06 -2.87
CA TYR A 25 -3.71 -2.26 -3.69
C TYR A 25 -4.46 -1.20 -4.49
N ARG A 26 -5.57 -1.59 -5.14
CA ARG A 26 -6.43 -0.67 -5.90
C ARG A 26 -7.03 0.41 -5.01
N ARG A 27 -7.54 0.03 -3.85
CA ARG A 27 -8.08 0.99 -2.86
C ARG A 27 -7.00 1.95 -2.38
N VAL A 28 -5.79 1.45 -2.09
CA VAL A 28 -4.64 2.29 -1.70
C VAL A 28 -4.37 3.32 -2.79
N ILE A 29 -4.28 2.92 -4.07
CA ILE A 29 -4.01 3.86 -5.16
C ILE A 29 -5.14 4.88 -5.33
N SER A 30 -6.41 4.45 -5.29
CA SER A 30 -7.56 5.36 -5.38
C SER A 30 -7.58 6.40 -4.27
N VAL A 31 -7.32 5.98 -3.03
CA VAL A 31 -7.20 6.88 -1.88
C VAL A 31 -5.99 7.79 -2.04
N LEU A 32 -4.84 7.27 -2.46
CA LEU A 32 -3.66 8.10 -2.76
C LEU A 32 -3.96 9.17 -3.82
N LEU A 33 -4.72 8.82 -4.85
CA LEU A 33 -5.14 9.75 -5.90
C LEU A 33 -6.07 10.82 -5.32
N TYR A 34 -7.00 10.42 -4.45
CA TYR A 34 -7.89 11.33 -3.75
C TYR A 34 -7.09 12.30 -2.86
N ILE A 35 -6.17 11.79 -2.06
CA ILE A 35 -5.33 12.61 -1.18
C ILE A 35 -4.43 13.52 -2.04
N ALA A 36 -3.83 13.03 -3.13
CA ALA A 36 -3.04 13.85 -4.04
C ALA A 36 -3.87 14.94 -4.75
N LYS A 37 -5.17 14.71 -4.97
CA LYS A 37 -6.08 15.70 -5.56
C LYS A 37 -6.56 16.75 -4.56
N HIS A 38 -6.82 16.33 -3.31
CA HIS A 38 -7.35 17.20 -2.25
C HIS A 38 -6.26 17.94 -1.46
N PHE A 39 -5.20 17.23 -1.10
CA PHE A 39 -4.10 17.73 -0.26
C PHE A 39 -2.78 17.90 -1.03
N GLY A 40 -2.68 17.34 -2.23
CA GLY A 40 -1.47 17.44 -3.02
C GLY A 40 -1.26 18.85 -3.53
N LYS A 41 -0.11 19.43 -3.19
CA LYS A 41 0.36 20.68 -3.78
C LYS A 41 1.25 20.36 -4.97
N LYS A 42 0.97 21.00 -6.11
CA LYS A 42 1.80 20.88 -7.31
C LYS A 42 3.11 21.65 -7.07
N ASN A 43 4.24 20.99 -7.23
CA ASN A 43 5.57 21.59 -7.28
C ASN A 43 6.17 21.43 -8.68
N SER A 44 7.27 22.13 -8.92
CA SER A 44 8.06 22.04 -10.15
C SER A 44 8.60 20.64 -10.48
N LYS A 45 8.59 19.69 -9.53
CA LYS A 45 9.08 18.30 -9.70
C LYS A 45 8.01 17.21 -9.55
N GLY A 46 6.77 17.55 -9.19
CA GLY A 46 5.73 16.55 -8.89
C GLY A 46 4.65 17.07 -7.94
N ILE A 47 3.95 16.17 -7.26
CA ILE A 47 2.94 16.51 -6.26
C ILE A 47 3.45 16.11 -4.88
N PHE A 48 3.41 17.02 -3.93
CA PHE A 48 3.84 16.76 -2.56
C PHE A 48 2.69 17.01 -1.60
N ILE A 49 2.60 16.17 -0.58
CA ILE A 49 1.66 16.35 0.51
C ILE A 49 2.48 16.72 1.75
N GLN A 50 2.21 17.90 2.30
CA GLN A 50 2.84 18.39 3.54
C GLN A 50 2.17 17.85 4.81
N HIS A 51 1.17 16.99 4.66
CA HIS A 51 0.48 16.39 5.80
C HIS A 51 1.26 15.17 6.31
N ARG A 52 1.46 15.11 7.63
CA ARG A 52 1.99 13.91 8.29
C ARG A 52 0.93 12.82 8.25
N PHE A 53 1.00 11.95 7.26
CA PHE A 53 0.19 10.74 7.22
C PHE A 53 0.96 9.60 7.83
N THR A 54 0.50 9.07 8.97
CA THR A 54 1.08 7.83 9.50
C THR A 54 0.58 6.65 8.66
N GLN A 55 1.30 5.52 8.72
CA GLN A 55 0.85 4.28 8.07
C GLN A 55 -0.53 3.83 8.58
N GLN A 56 -0.86 4.18 9.83
CA GLN A 56 -2.16 3.89 10.43
C GLN A 56 -3.27 4.77 9.85
N ASP A 57 -3.01 6.08 9.66
CA ASP A 57 -3.97 6.96 8.98
C ASP A 57 -4.30 6.44 7.58
N ILE A 58 -3.28 5.99 6.84
CA ILE A 58 -3.49 5.46 5.50
C ILE A 58 -4.24 4.12 5.54
N ALA A 59 -3.93 3.25 6.50
CA ALA A 59 -4.68 2.02 6.72
C ALA A 59 -6.16 2.32 7.00
N THR A 60 -6.45 3.31 7.85
CA THR A 60 -7.81 3.76 8.16
C THR A 60 -8.51 4.39 6.94
N LEU A 61 -7.82 5.25 6.18
CA LEU A 61 -8.37 5.90 4.99
C LEU A 61 -8.71 4.90 3.88
N VAL A 62 -7.90 3.85 3.74
CA VAL A 62 -8.10 2.78 2.75
C VAL A 62 -9.06 1.70 3.27
N GLY A 63 -9.23 1.59 4.58
CA GLY A 63 -10.03 0.55 5.23
C GLY A 63 -9.35 -0.82 5.18
N VAL A 64 -8.04 -0.86 5.38
CA VAL A 64 -7.23 -2.10 5.41
C VAL A 64 -6.44 -2.21 6.70
N ALA A 65 -5.89 -3.39 6.98
CA ALA A 65 -5.01 -3.58 8.13
C ALA A 65 -3.71 -2.75 7.97
N ARG A 66 -3.13 -2.31 9.11
CA ARG A 66 -1.85 -1.57 9.15
C ARG A 66 -0.73 -2.31 8.44
N GLU A 67 -0.68 -3.64 8.58
CA GLU A 67 0.29 -4.51 7.93
C GLU A 67 0.13 -4.49 6.40
N THR A 68 -1.11 -4.58 5.91
CA THR A 68 -1.43 -4.48 4.49
C THR A 68 -1.07 -3.10 3.93
N ALA A 69 -1.49 -2.02 4.60
CA ALA A 69 -1.14 -0.67 4.16
C ALA A 69 0.37 -0.44 4.11
N SER A 70 1.11 -0.95 5.09
CA SER A 70 2.57 -0.88 5.12
C SER A 70 3.19 -1.66 3.95
N ASN A 71 2.73 -2.88 3.69
CA ASN A 71 3.21 -3.69 2.57
C ASN A 71 2.92 -3.03 1.21
N GLU A 72 1.72 -2.50 1.02
CA GLU A 72 1.35 -1.80 -0.21
C GLU A 72 2.14 -0.50 -0.38
N MET A 73 2.38 0.24 0.70
CA MET A 73 3.25 1.43 0.68
C MET A 73 4.67 1.10 0.24
N VAL A 74 5.27 0.04 0.80
CA VAL A 74 6.61 -0.40 0.40
C VAL A 74 6.64 -0.82 -1.07
N LYS A 75 5.58 -1.48 -1.58
CA LYS A 75 5.47 -1.82 -3.01
C LYS A 75 5.42 -0.57 -3.90
N LEU A 76 4.60 0.41 -3.53
CA LEU A 76 4.49 1.68 -4.26
C LEU A 76 5.80 2.47 -4.22
N GLU A 77 6.52 2.44 -3.09
CA GLU A 77 7.82 3.07 -2.95
C GLU A 77 8.90 2.38 -3.78
N LYS A 78 8.93 1.04 -3.79
CA LYS A 78 9.81 0.27 -4.67
C LYS A 78 9.56 0.54 -6.15
N LYS A 79 8.31 0.83 -6.53
CA LYS A 79 7.94 1.23 -7.89
C LYS A 79 8.28 2.70 -8.21
N GLY A 80 8.72 3.49 -7.23
CA GLY A 80 9.00 4.92 -7.41
C GLY A 80 7.74 5.76 -7.65
N LEU A 81 6.56 5.26 -7.28
CA LEU A 81 5.28 5.94 -7.49
C LEU A 81 5.00 6.94 -6.36
N VAL A 82 5.31 6.52 -5.15
CA VAL A 82 5.24 7.32 -3.93
C VAL A 82 6.60 7.28 -3.25
N LYS A 83 6.98 8.35 -2.58
CA LYS A 83 8.20 8.40 -1.78
C LYS A 83 7.88 9.03 -0.45
N TYR A 84 8.25 8.36 0.64
CA TYR A 84 8.10 8.91 1.97
C TYR A 84 9.41 9.58 2.38
N VAL A 85 9.40 10.89 2.59
CA VAL A 85 10.61 11.67 2.98
C VAL A 85 10.25 12.56 4.15
N ASP A 86 10.84 12.30 5.32
CA ASP A 86 10.67 13.13 6.53
C ASP A 86 9.21 13.49 6.84
N HIS A 87 8.33 12.48 6.91
CA HIS A 87 6.88 12.63 7.13
C HIS A 87 6.10 13.30 6.00
N LEU A 88 6.76 13.63 4.89
CA LEU A 88 6.15 14.15 3.67
C LEU A 88 5.95 13.01 2.68
N MET A 89 4.83 13.06 1.98
CA MET A 89 4.55 12.11 0.92
C MET A 89 4.72 12.78 -0.44
N LEU A 90 5.63 12.23 -1.24
CA LEU A 90 6.00 12.73 -2.56
C LEU A 90 5.45 11.79 -3.64
N PHE A 91 4.74 12.37 -4.60
CA PHE A 91 4.20 11.69 -5.77
C PHE A 91 4.94 12.21 -6.98
N GLU A 92 5.61 11.30 -7.69
CA GLU A 92 6.34 11.66 -8.89
C GLU A 92 5.37 12.10 -10.00
N SER A 93 4.25 11.37 -10.19
CA SER A 93 3.19 11.79 -11.10
C SER A 93 1.86 11.06 -10.88
N ILE A 94 0.74 11.80 -10.85
CA ILE A 94 -0.62 11.22 -10.90
C ILE A 94 -0.80 10.35 -12.16
N LYS A 95 -0.19 10.73 -13.29
CA LYS A 95 -0.30 9.96 -14.54
C LYS A 95 0.27 8.55 -14.39
N LYS A 96 1.42 8.39 -13.70
CA LYS A 96 2.01 7.08 -13.43
C LYS A 96 1.12 6.24 -12.52
N LEU A 97 0.54 6.83 -11.47
CA LEU A 97 -0.42 6.14 -10.60
C LEU A 97 -1.66 5.63 -11.37
N ASN A 98 -2.18 6.43 -12.30
CA ASN A 98 -3.35 6.07 -13.09
C ASN A 98 -3.01 4.95 -14.09
N SER A 99 -1.82 5.01 -14.70
CA SER A 99 -1.31 3.94 -15.58
C SER A 99 -1.18 2.59 -14.86
N GLU A 100 -0.78 2.60 -13.59
CA GLU A 100 -0.65 1.39 -12.76
C GLU A 100 -2.01 0.77 -12.38
N LEU A 101 -3.03 1.60 -12.15
CA LEU A 101 -4.41 1.15 -11.95
C LEU A 101 -4.94 0.40 -13.19
N SER A 102 -4.63 0.88 -14.39
CA SER A 102 -5.02 0.24 -15.66
C SER A 102 -4.20 -1.00 -16.00
N SER A 103 -2.90 -1.06 -15.66
CA SER A 103 -2.03 -2.20 -16.03
C SER A 103 -2.40 -3.49 -15.30
N ASN A 104 -2.86 -3.39 -14.04
CA ASN A 104 -3.32 -4.53 -13.26
C ASN A 104 -4.76 -5.01 -13.59
N HIS A 105 -5.43 -4.40 -14.57
CA HIS A 105 -6.76 -4.84 -15.04
C HIS A 105 -6.73 -6.17 -15.81
N ALA A 106 -5.56 -6.57 -16.32
CA ALA A 106 -5.41 -7.67 -17.29
C ALA A 106 -4.94 -9.02 -16.70
N LYS A 107 -5.12 -9.26 -15.40
CA LYS A 107 -5.00 -10.63 -14.83
C LYS A 107 -6.36 -11.07 -14.31
N LEU A 108 -7.24 -11.40 -15.26
CA LEU A 108 -8.35 -12.34 -15.09
C LEU A 108 -8.00 -13.59 -15.89
#